data_AF-A0A0B7C725-F1
#
_entry.id   AF-A0A0B7C725-F1
#
_cell.length_a   1.000
_cell.length_b   1.000
_cell.length_c   1.000
_cell.angle_alpha   90.00
_cell.angle_beta   90.00
_cell.angle_gamma   90.00
#
_symmetry.space_group_name_H-M   'P 1'
#
loop_
_entity.id
_entity.type
_entity.pdbx_description
1 polymer ?
#
loop_
_entity_poly.entity_id
_entity_poly.type
_entity_poly.pdbx_seq_one_letter_code
_entity_poly.pdbx_strand_id
1 'polypeptide(L)' 'GLGDVEIRAHSISHLGHCKSFHGHNKYLLLNRQDSCFICLAFTPQHHNLIQYKQSFCVRSDRIEEVCDMITGDFPLHTMV' A
#
# COMPACT_ATOMS: atom_id res chain seq x y z
N GLY A 1 9.84 -4.65 16.58
CA GLY A 1 8.46 -4.41 16.14
C GLY A 1 8.44 -3.12 15.35
N LEU A 2 7.71 -3.09 14.23
CA LEU A 2 7.30 -1.83 13.61
C LEU A 2 6.50 -1.07 14.69
N GLY A 3 6.87 0.17 15.00
CA GLY A 3 6.21 0.95 16.06
C GLY A 3 4.75 1.30 15.72
N ASP A 4 4.24 2.38 16.32
CA ASP A 4 2.89 2.85 16.03
C ASP A 4 2.72 3.23 14.55
N VAL A 5 1.67 2.70 13.92
CA VAL A 5 1.30 3.04 12.54
C VAL A 5 0.38 4.25 12.56
N GLU A 6 0.81 5.35 11.93
CA GLU A 6 -0.02 6.53 11.77
C GLU A 6 -0.59 6.59 10.35
N ILE A 7 -1.93 6.61 10.23
CA ILE A 7 -2.64 6.77 8.97
C ILE A 7 -3.19 8.19 8.89
N ARG A 8 -2.80 8.92 7.84
CA ARG A 8 -3.27 10.27 7.51
C ARG A 8 -3.97 10.25 6.15
N ALA A 9 -4.60 11.37 5.78
CA ALA A 9 -5.36 11.49 4.53
C ALA A 9 -4.60 11.05 3.25
N HIS A 10 -3.27 11.27 3.19
CA HIS A 10 -2.45 10.95 2.02
C HIS A 10 -1.16 10.19 2.36
N SER A 11 -1.04 9.61 3.56
CA SER A 11 0.19 8.90 3.94
C SER A 11 -0.02 7.88 5.04
N ILE A 12 0.83 6.86 5.03
CA ILE A 12 0.97 5.87 6.10
C ILE A 12 2.44 5.85 6.53
N SER A 13 2.71 6.04 7.83
CA SER A 13 4.04 6.37 8.37
C SER A 13 5.20 5.50 7.85
N HIS A 14 4.99 4.19 7.69
CA HIS A 14 6.02 3.23 7.24
C HIS A 14 5.90 2.79 5.78
N LEU A 15 4.90 3.27 5.04
CA LEU A 15 4.66 2.85 3.66
C LEU A 15 4.91 3.99 2.67
N GLY A 16 4.58 5.23 3.06
CA GLY A 16 4.84 6.42 2.25
C GLY A 16 3.61 7.27 1.96
N HIS A 17 3.72 8.10 0.93
CA HIS A 17 2.70 9.07 0.53
C HIS A 17 1.95 8.62 -0.72
N CYS A 18 0.62 8.71 -0.72
CA CYS A 18 -0.21 8.39 -1.87
C CYS A 18 0.15 9.26 -3.08
N LYS A 19 0.33 8.62 -4.24
CA LYS A 19 0.67 9.24 -5.52
C LYS A 19 -0.46 9.13 -6.54
N SER A 20 -1.06 7.94 -6.65
CA SER A 20 -2.13 7.66 -7.58
C SER A 20 -2.96 6.47 -7.08
N PHE A 21 -4.11 6.25 -7.71
CA PHE A 21 -4.98 5.11 -7.45
C PHE A 21 -5.43 4.49 -8.77
N HIS A 22 -5.78 3.21 -8.75
CA HIS A 22 -6.29 2.47 -9.90
C HIS A 22 -7.47 1.59 -9.47
N GLY A 23 -8.59 1.72 -10.17
CA GLY A 23 -9.85 1.09 -9.76
C GLY A 23 -10.34 1.60 -8.40
N HIS A 24 -10.90 0.71 -7.59
CA HIS A 24 -11.53 1.07 -6.32
C HIS A 24 -10.67 0.77 -5.09
N ASN A 25 -9.59 0.00 -5.23
CA ASN A 25 -8.87 -0.55 -4.08
C ASN A 25 -7.34 -0.60 -4.22
N LYS A 26 -6.75 -0.18 -5.35
CA LYS A 26 -5.30 -0.16 -5.55
C LYS A 26 -4.77 1.28 -5.45
N TYR A 27 -3.71 1.47 -4.67
CA TYR A 27 -3.10 2.78 -4.41
C TYR A 27 -1.59 2.68 -4.52
N LEU A 28 -0.97 3.60 -5.26
CA LEU A 28 0.48 3.70 -5.37
C LEU A 28 1.00 4.70 -4.34
N LEU A 29 1.96 4.29 -3.52
CA LEU A 29 2.60 5.11 -2.50
C LEU A 29 4.07 5.32 -2.86
N LEU A 30 4.57 6.55 -2.68
CA LEU A 30 5.98 6.87 -2.72
C LEU A 30 6.57 6.73 -1.31
N ASN A 31 7.44 5.75 -1.13
CA ASN A 31 8.32 5.67 0.03
C ASN A 31 9.56 6.55 -0.24
N ARG A 32 9.63 7.69 0.46
CA ARG A 32 10.72 8.65 0.32
C ARG A 32 12.03 8.18 0.97
N GLN A 33 11.96 7.30 1.96
CA GLN A 33 13.15 6.77 2.64
C GLN A 33 13.92 5.85 1.71
N ASP A 34 13.21 4.95 1.02
CA ASP A 34 13.81 3.98 0.11
C ASP A 34 13.87 4.47 -1.35
N SER A 35 13.31 5.66 -1.63
CA SER A 35 13.20 6.24 -2.97
C SER A 35 12.57 5.28 -3.99
N CYS A 36 11.44 4.69 -3.62
CA CYS A 36 10.72 3.72 -4.42
C CYS A 36 9.20 3.82 -4.25
N PHE A 37 8.49 3.04 -5.04
CA PHE A 37 7.04 2.95 -5.02
C PHE A 37 6.58 1.59 -4.50
N ILE A 38 5.47 1.61 -3.76
CA ILE A 38 4.81 0.44 -3.22
C ILE A 38 3.33 0.57 -3.60
N CYS A 39 2.73 -0.51 -4.11
CA CYS A 39 1.28 -0.57 -4.28
C CYS A 39 0.63 -1.17 -3.05
N LEU A 40 -0.49 -0.59 -2.61
CA LEU A 40 -1.40 -1.19 -1.63
C LEU A 40 -2.68 -1.63 -2.35
N ALA A 41 -3.07 -2.88 -2.18
CA ALA A 41 -4.33 -3.42 -2.65
C ALA A 41 -5.21 -3.74 -1.44
N PHE A 42 -6.22 -2.90 -1.18
CA PHE A 42 -7.15 -3.08 -0.09
C PHE A 42 -8.18 -4.17 -0.40
N THR A 43 -8.47 -4.99 0.59
CA THR A 43 -9.64 -5.87 0.55
C THR A 43 -10.89 -5.03 0.85
N PRO A 44 -12.04 -5.27 0.17
CA PRO A 44 -13.28 -4.56 0.46
C PRO A 44 -13.63 -4.57 1.95
N GLN A 45 -14.09 -3.43 2.45
CA GLN A 45 -14.15 -3.13 3.87
C GLN A 45 -15.24 -3.89 4.63
N HIS A 46 -14.86 -4.39 5.81
CA HIS A 46 -15.71 -4.50 6.98
C HIS A 46 -15.57 -3.23 7.83
N HIS A 47 -16.63 -2.82 8.54
CA HIS A 47 -16.56 -1.72 9.50
C HIS A 47 -15.43 -1.97 10.51
N ASN A 48 -14.58 -0.95 10.73
CA ASN A 48 -13.46 -0.95 11.69
C ASN A 48 -12.32 -1.93 11.37
N LEU A 49 -12.25 -2.48 10.16
CA LEU A 49 -11.19 -3.39 9.76
C LEU A 49 -10.52 -2.89 8.48
N ILE A 50 -9.23 -2.59 8.57
CA ILE A 50 -8.41 -2.27 7.40
C ILE A 50 -7.61 -3.50 7.03
N GLN A 51 -7.81 -4.01 5.81
CA GLN A 51 -7.06 -5.13 5.27
C GLN A 51 -6.46 -4.77 3.93
N TYR A 52 -5.17 -5.05 3.77
CA TYR A 52 -4.47 -4.79 2.51
C TYR A 52 -3.30 -5.74 2.29
N LYS A 53 -2.96 -5.94 1.03
CA LYS A 53 -1.68 -6.48 0.60
C LYS A 53 -0.81 -5.35 0.08
N GLN A 54 0.51 -5.50 0.17
CA GLN A 54 1.46 -4.54 -0.38
C GLN A 54 2.42 -5.19 -1.35
N SER A 55 2.82 -4.50 -2.42
CA SER A 55 3.89 -4.97 -3.31
C SER A 55 5.26 -4.87 -2.63
N PHE A 56 6.29 -5.35 -3.32
CA PHE A 56 7.66 -4.94 -3.01
C PHE A 56 7.90 -3.47 -3.39
N CYS A 57 8.98 -2.91 -2.83
CA CYS A 57 9.52 -1.59 -3.17
C CYS A 57 10.16 -1.63 -4.56
N VAL A 58 9.61 -0.86 -5.51
CA VAL A 58 10.02 -0.87 -6.92
C VAL A 58 10.26 0.54 -7.45
N ARG A 59 11.29 0.71 -8.28
CA ARG A 59 11.64 1.99 -8.92
C ARG A 59 10.86 2.22 -10.21
N SER A 60 9.53 2.07 -10.16
CA SER A 60 8.60 2.42 -11.23
C SER A 60 7.45 3.22 -10.63
N ASP A 61 7.09 4.33 -11.26
CA ASP A 61 5.96 5.17 -10.86
C ASP A 61 4.65 4.77 -11.57
N ARG A 62 4.67 3.68 -12.34
CA ARG A 62 3.52 3.16 -13.07
C ARG A 62 2.73 2.21 -12.20
N ILE A 63 1.50 2.59 -11.88
CA ILE A 63 0.67 1.87 -10.91
C ILE A 63 0.35 0.44 -11.37
N GLU A 64 0.17 0.21 -12.66
CA GLU A 64 -0.09 -1.12 -13.22
C GLU A 64 1.11 -2.04 -12.99
N GLU A 65 2.32 -1.57 -13.32
CA GLU A 65 3.56 -2.33 -13.17
C GLU A 65 3.80 -2.71 -11.70
N VAL A 66 3.53 -1.81 -10.76
CA VAL A 66 3.77 -2.06 -9.33
C VAL A 66 2.65 -2.90 -8.71
N CYS A 67 1.39 -2.66 -9.07
CA CYS A 67 0.26 -3.37 -8.47
C CYS A 67 0.05 -4.78 -9.01
N ASP A 68 0.46 -5.08 -10.24
CA ASP A 68 0.29 -6.42 -10.83
C ASP A 68 1.29 -7.44 -10.27
N MET A 69 2.28 -6.99 -9.51
CA MET A 69 3.15 -7.88 -8.71
C MET A 69 2.44 -8.50 -7.51
N ILE A 70 1.32 -7.93 -7.06
CA ILE A 70 0.60 -8.44 -5.89
C ILE A 70 -0.17 -9.70 -6.29
N THR A 71 0.35 -10.84 -5.87
CA THR A 71 -0.23 -12.17 -6.12
C THR A 71 -0.96 -12.73 -4.88
N GLY A 72 -1.58 -13.90 -5.05
CA GLY A 72 -2.39 -14.55 -4.01
C GLY A 72 -1.63 -14.90 -2.73
N ASP A 73 -0.34 -15.18 -2.84
CA ASP A 73 0.60 -15.58 -1.79
C ASP A 73 1.19 -14.41 -0.98
N PHE A 74 1.00 -13.17 -1.42
CA PHE A 74 1.46 -12.01 -0.65
C PHE A 74 0.74 -11.92 0.71
N PRO A 75 1.46 -11.55 1.79
CA PRO A 75 0.88 -11.43 3.12
C PRO A 75 -0.29 -10.44 3.16
N LEU A 76 -1.35 -10.83 3.86
CA LEU A 76 -2.47 -9.94 4.17
C LEU A 76 -2.19 -9.24 5.51
N HIS A 77 -2.06 -7.92 5.46
CA HIS A 77 -1.96 -7.10 6.67
C HIS A 77 -3.37 -6.76 7.15
N THR A 78 -3.57 -6.82 8.46
CA THR A 78 -4.85 -6.49 9.11
C THR A 78 -4.59 -5.49 10.24
N MET A 79 -5.33 -4.40 10.26
CA MET A 79 -5.32 -3.37 11.29
C MET A 79 -6.74 -3.17 11.84
N VAL A 80 -6.85 -3.05 13.16
CA VAL A 80 -8.10 -2.88 13.94
C VAL A 80 -8.01 -1.62 14.79
#